data_AF-A0AAD2EEQ7-F1
#
_entry.id   AF-A0AAD2EEQ7-F1
#
_cell.length_a   1.000
_cell.length_b   1.000
_cell.length_c   1.000
_cell.angle_alpha   90.00
_cell.angle_beta   90.00
_cell.angle_gamma   90.00
#
_symmetry.space_group_name_H-M   'P 1'
#
loop_
_entity.id
_entity.type
_entity.pdbx_description
1 polymer ?
#
loop_
_entity_poly.entity_id
_entity_poly.type
_entity_poly.pdbx_seq_one_letter_code
_entity_poly.pdbx_strand_id
1 'polypeptide(L)'
;MDQGIDFFLVNRSHVGKFAEFVGVTASQGNLGPLVICTKVTNIIALLDPFNHRRCFSNAEQYWKAPFKALLSSRLLVEYIVLDIKTDSSAVIVGGSKTHLGHLLNPGDYVLGYDLYGANNNDIELDRYKGLVLPELILIKKSYEEKRQRKQNKPRSWKLKSPHMEIDNSTRGRDHEEKMNAEYEPFKRGLEENPELRFNISLYRNKEYQPSEMASEIGGEDIPSIPIEELLANLDLSDKEMENGSIKE
;
A
#
# COMPACT_ATOMS: atom_id res chain seq x y z
N MET A 1 24.97 -19.53 7.99
CA MET A 1 24.53 -19.42 6.58
C MET A 1 23.06 -19.02 6.69
N ASP A 2 22.81 -17.74 6.98
CA ASP A 2 21.48 -17.26 7.41
C ASP A 2 21.21 -15.90 6.76
N GLN A 3 21.39 -15.81 5.45
CA GLN A 3 21.08 -14.60 4.67
C GLN A 3 19.81 -14.75 3.83
N GLY A 4 18.86 -15.55 4.31
CA GLY A 4 17.48 -15.46 3.85
C GLY A 4 16.84 -14.20 4.45
N ILE A 5 16.14 -13.42 3.64
CA ILE A 5 15.19 -12.45 4.19
C ILE A 5 14.04 -13.27 4.79
N ASP A 6 14.05 -13.47 6.11
CA ASP A 6 12.96 -14.15 6.83
C ASP A 6 11.73 -13.23 6.91
N PHE A 7 10.79 -13.42 5.99
CA PHE A 7 9.47 -12.81 6.06
C PHE A 7 8.57 -13.65 6.98
N PHE A 8 8.57 -13.37 8.28
CA PHE A 8 7.54 -13.91 9.18
C PHE A 8 6.19 -13.24 8.89
N LEU A 9 5.34 -13.94 8.14
CA LEU A 9 3.98 -13.49 7.80
C LEU A 9 2.97 -14.04 8.81
N VAL A 10 2.54 -13.19 9.74
CA VAL A 10 1.43 -13.53 10.67
C VAL A 10 0.07 -13.16 10.07
N ASN A 11 0.00 -12.26 9.08
CA ASN A 11 -1.25 -11.84 8.44
C ASN A 11 -1.08 -11.40 6.98
N ARG A 12 -2.02 -11.83 6.10
CA ARG A 12 -2.06 -11.48 4.66
C ARG A 12 -2.16 -9.97 4.40
N SER A 13 -2.71 -9.19 5.32
CA SER A 13 -2.80 -7.73 5.23
C SER A 13 -1.44 -7.03 5.35
N HIS A 14 -0.39 -7.69 5.84
CA HIS A 14 0.94 -7.13 5.96
C HIS A 14 1.76 -7.26 4.67
N VAL A 15 1.33 -8.08 3.71
CA VAL A 15 2.03 -8.33 2.43
C VAL A 15 2.29 -7.02 1.67
N GLY A 16 1.37 -6.04 1.75
CA GLY A 16 1.54 -4.73 1.11
C GLY A 16 2.61 -3.83 1.73
N LYS A 17 2.98 -4.04 3.01
CA LYS A 17 3.96 -3.18 3.71
C LYS A 17 5.42 -3.61 3.51
N PHE A 18 5.66 -4.81 2.97
CA PHE A 18 7.01 -5.39 2.83
C PHE A 18 7.60 -5.25 1.41
N ALA A 19 6.80 -4.84 0.43
CA ALA A 19 7.21 -4.73 -0.97
C ALA A 19 7.84 -3.36 -1.30
N GLU A 20 8.65 -2.80 -0.40
CA GLU A 20 9.16 -1.42 -0.53
C GLU A 20 10.56 -1.32 0.07
N PHE A 21 11.51 -2.10 -0.45
CA PHE A 21 12.91 -2.01 -0.05
C PHE A 21 13.80 -1.81 -1.26
N VAL A 22 14.91 -1.12 -1.05
CA VAL A 22 16.01 -1.08 -2.01
C VAL A 22 16.91 -2.26 -1.68
N GLY A 23 17.16 -3.14 -2.66
CA GLY A 23 18.02 -4.30 -2.50
C GLY A 23 19.21 -4.26 -3.47
N VAL A 24 20.25 -5.03 -3.13
CA VAL A 24 21.37 -5.28 -4.05
C VAL A 24 21.19 -6.62 -4.75
N THR A 25 21.18 -6.60 -6.08
CA THR A 25 21.15 -7.84 -6.88
C THR A 25 22.46 -8.04 -7.63
N ALA A 26 22.96 -9.28 -7.65
CA ALA A 26 24.03 -9.67 -8.55
C ALA A 26 23.50 -9.78 -10.00
N SER A 27 23.72 -8.74 -10.81
CA SER A 27 23.50 -8.63 -12.26
C SER A 27 22.54 -9.65 -12.92
N GLN A 28 21.33 -9.81 -12.40
CA GLN A 28 20.31 -10.66 -13.04
C GLN A 28 19.60 -9.82 -14.10
N GLY A 29 19.60 -10.30 -15.35
CA GLY A 29 18.81 -9.71 -16.42
C GLY A 29 19.18 -8.28 -16.84
N ASN A 30 20.47 -7.90 -16.75
CA ASN A 30 20.95 -6.53 -17.05
C ASN A 30 20.34 -5.43 -16.17
N LEU A 31 19.86 -5.77 -14.97
CA LEU A 31 19.49 -4.78 -13.98
C LEU A 31 20.75 -4.22 -13.31
N GLY A 32 20.69 -2.94 -12.94
CA GLY A 32 21.69 -2.31 -12.10
C GLY A 32 21.81 -2.99 -10.73
N PRO A 33 22.87 -2.67 -9.97
CA PRO A 33 23.06 -3.27 -8.66
C PRO A 33 22.02 -2.82 -7.64
N LEU A 34 21.35 -1.68 -7.86
CA LEU A 34 20.24 -1.23 -7.02
C LEU A 34 18.91 -1.54 -7.69
N VAL A 35 18.03 -2.21 -6.95
CA VAL A 35 16.66 -2.48 -7.38
C VAL A 35 15.68 -2.15 -6.27
N ILE A 36 14.50 -1.69 -6.65
CA ILE A 36 13.37 -1.46 -5.78
C ILE A 36 12.44 -2.67 -5.92
N CYS A 37 12.16 -3.35 -4.81
CA CYS A 37 11.04 -4.29 -4.81
C CYS A 37 9.74 -3.47 -4.83
N THR A 38 8.83 -3.78 -5.76
CA THR A 38 7.55 -3.06 -5.92
C THR A 38 6.34 -3.91 -5.55
N LYS A 39 6.43 -5.23 -5.77
CA LYS A 39 5.35 -6.17 -5.46
C LYS A 39 5.95 -7.53 -5.13
N VAL A 40 5.41 -8.16 -4.08
CA VAL A 40 5.74 -9.53 -3.67
C VAL A 40 4.45 -10.34 -3.66
N THR A 41 4.33 -11.29 -4.57
CA THR A 41 3.25 -12.30 -4.57
C THR A 41 3.88 -13.69 -4.73
N ASN A 42 3.41 -14.49 -5.69
CA ASN A 42 4.09 -15.71 -6.13
C ASN A 42 5.38 -15.39 -6.91
N ILE A 43 5.49 -14.16 -7.41
CA ILE A 43 6.68 -13.62 -8.07
C ILE A 43 7.06 -12.31 -7.39
N ILE A 44 8.36 -12.03 -7.34
CA ILE A 44 8.91 -10.77 -6.85
C ILE A 44 9.11 -9.85 -8.05
N ALA A 45 8.46 -8.69 -8.05
CA ALA A 45 8.63 -7.66 -9.06
C ALA A 45 9.68 -6.65 -8.60
N LEU A 46 10.78 -6.58 -9.34
CA LEU A 46 11.90 -5.67 -9.13
C LEU A 46 11.89 -4.56 -10.18
N LEU A 47 12.27 -3.36 -9.78
CA LEU A 47 12.35 -2.16 -10.63
C LEU A 47 13.71 -1.50 -10.44
N ASP A 48 14.41 -1.23 -11.53
CA ASP A 48 15.65 -0.44 -11.50
C ASP A 48 15.33 1.07 -11.52
N PRO A 49 15.84 1.85 -10.55
CA PRO A 49 15.55 3.29 -10.44
C PRO A 49 16.15 4.15 -11.56
N PHE A 50 17.17 3.68 -12.29
CA PHE A 50 17.85 4.48 -13.30
C PHE A 50 17.24 4.35 -14.69
N ASN A 51 16.97 3.12 -15.10
CA ASN A 51 16.47 2.79 -16.43
C ASN A 51 14.98 2.42 -16.43
N HIS A 52 14.34 2.37 -15.26
CA HIS A 52 12.94 1.98 -15.06
C HIS A 52 12.57 0.61 -15.64
N ARG A 53 13.55 -0.29 -15.79
CA ARG A 53 13.31 -1.66 -16.25
C ARG A 53 12.74 -2.48 -15.10
N ARG A 54 11.74 -3.27 -15.43
CA ARG A 54 11.12 -4.22 -14.50
C ARG A 54 11.66 -5.62 -14.77
N CYS A 55 11.94 -6.35 -13.71
CA CYS A 55 12.29 -7.76 -13.75
C CYS A 55 11.40 -8.53 -12.78
N PHE A 56 11.11 -9.78 -13.11
CA PHE A 56 10.34 -10.67 -12.27
C PHE A 56 11.23 -11.84 -11.85
N SER A 57 11.39 -12.01 -10.53
CA SER A 57 12.11 -13.15 -9.96
C SER A 57 11.12 -14.10 -9.33
N ASN A 58 11.14 -15.37 -9.74
CA ASN A 58 10.41 -16.43 -9.07
C ASN A 58 11.22 -16.98 -7.87
N ALA A 59 10.61 -17.88 -7.10
CA ALA A 59 11.27 -18.49 -5.94
C ALA A 59 12.55 -19.24 -6.32
N GLU A 60 12.56 -19.97 -7.43
CA GLU A 60 13.73 -20.76 -7.86
C GLU A 60 14.93 -19.87 -8.22
N GLN A 61 14.68 -18.75 -8.92
CA GLN A 61 15.69 -17.77 -9.28
C GLN A 61 16.23 -17.04 -8.05
N TYR A 62 15.35 -16.72 -7.10
CA TYR A 62 15.74 -16.09 -5.84
C TYR A 62 16.66 -17.00 -5.02
N TRP A 63 16.31 -18.27 -4.85
CA TRP A 63 17.14 -19.20 -4.05
C TRP A 63 18.48 -19.54 -4.72
N LYS A 64 18.59 -19.39 -6.05
CA LYS A 64 19.87 -19.54 -6.77
C LYS A 64 20.83 -18.36 -6.54
N ALA A 65 20.28 -17.17 -6.34
CA ALA A 65 21.07 -15.96 -6.09
C ALA A 65 20.22 -14.98 -5.25
N PRO A 66 20.21 -15.16 -3.91
CA PRO A 66 19.41 -14.33 -3.02
C PRO A 66 19.98 -12.92 -2.98
N PHE A 67 19.11 -11.94 -2.80
CA PHE A 67 19.48 -10.54 -2.64
C PHE A 67 19.09 -10.04 -1.25
N LYS A 68 19.89 -9.10 -0.74
CA LYS A 68 19.69 -8.50 0.57
C LYS A 68 18.97 -7.16 0.46
N ALA A 69 18.04 -6.89 1.37
CA ALA A 69 17.44 -5.57 1.54
C ALA A 69 18.44 -4.62 2.20
N LEU A 70 18.80 -3.52 1.51
CA LEU A 70 19.64 -2.45 2.04
C LEU A 70 18.84 -1.52 2.95
N LEU A 71 17.66 -1.09 2.48
CA LEU A 71 16.84 -0.10 3.15
C LEU A 71 15.45 -0.66 3.44
N SER A 72 15.06 -0.66 4.70
CA SER A 72 13.72 -1.07 5.11
C SER A 72 12.73 0.09 5.03
N SER A 73 11.44 -0.22 4.95
CA SER A 73 10.34 0.77 4.91
C SER A 73 10.31 1.75 6.09
N ARG A 74 11.03 1.46 7.18
CA ARG A 74 11.19 2.37 8.33
C ARG A 74 12.05 3.59 8.03
N LEU A 75 12.89 3.53 7.00
CA LEU A 75 13.77 4.61 6.58
C LEU A 75 13.13 5.49 5.50
N LEU A 76 11.87 5.25 5.16
CA LEU A 76 11.12 6.10 4.24
C LEU A 76 10.90 7.47 4.86
N VAL A 77 11.28 8.50 4.12
CA VAL A 77 11.08 9.90 4.47
C VAL A 77 10.03 10.49 3.54
N GLU A 78 9.19 11.38 4.07
CA GLU A 78 8.17 12.09 3.29
C GLU A 78 8.76 13.36 2.65
N TYR A 79 8.44 13.57 1.39
CA TYR A 79 8.85 14.69 0.56
C TYR A 79 7.63 15.33 -0.09
N ILE A 80 7.73 16.62 -0.40
CA ILE A 80 6.71 17.35 -1.15
C ILE A 80 7.22 17.55 -2.58
N VAL A 81 6.40 17.20 -3.56
CA VAL A 81 6.71 17.40 -4.97
C VAL A 81 6.55 18.89 -5.29
N LEU A 82 7.64 19.58 -5.65
CA LEU A 82 7.58 21.00 -6.03
C LEU A 82 7.31 21.19 -7.51
N ASP A 83 8.01 20.42 -8.35
CA ASP A 83 7.94 20.51 -9.80
C ASP A 83 8.16 19.13 -10.44
N ILE A 84 7.56 18.94 -11.61
CA ILE A 84 7.61 17.68 -12.37
C ILE A 84 8.06 18.00 -13.79
N LYS A 85 9.20 17.46 -14.20
CA LYS A 85 9.74 17.58 -15.55
C LYS A 85 9.54 16.28 -16.30
N THR A 86 9.04 16.36 -17.53
CA THR A 86 8.87 15.19 -18.39
C THR A 86 9.91 15.20 -19.50
N ASP A 87 10.93 14.36 -19.38
CA ASP A 87 11.85 14.07 -20.48
C ASP A 87 11.30 12.87 -21.26
N SER A 88 11.65 12.75 -22.55
CA SER A 88 11.00 11.91 -23.58
C SER A 88 10.68 10.45 -23.22
N SER A 89 11.25 9.89 -22.15
CA SER A 89 10.93 8.56 -21.62
C SER A 89 10.92 8.44 -20.08
N ALA A 90 11.10 9.54 -19.35
CA ALA A 90 11.19 9.52 -17.89
C ALA A 90 10.67 10.81 -17.26
N VAL A 91 9.94 10.66 -16.16
CA VAL A 91 9.49 11.79 -15.34
C VAL A 91 10.53 12.05 -14.25
N ILE A 92 10.90 13.30 -14.08
CA ILE A 92 11.93 13.77 -13.15
C ILE A 92 11.26 14.64 -12.10
N VAL A 93 11.46 14.28 -10.83
CA VAL A 93 10.99 15.01 -9.64
C VAL A 93 12.19 15.35 -8.78
N GLY A 94 12.41 16.63 -8.49
CA GLY A 94 13.55 17.06 -7.66
C GLY A 94 14.92 16.67 -8.22
N GLY A 95 15.04 16.52 -9.55
CA GLY A 95 16.28 16.08 -10.21
C GLY A 95 16.47 14.56 -10.28
N SER A 96 15.59 13.77 -9.68
CA SER A 96 15.64 12.30 -9.71
C SER A 96 14.54 11.71 -10.60
N LYS A 97 14.90 10.70 -11.39
CA LYS A 97 13.96 9.96 -12.24
C LYS A 97 13.02 9.11 -11.38
N THR A 98 11.74 9.09 -11.72
CA THR A 98 10.73 8.34 -10.97
C THR A 98 9.75 7.59 -11.88
N HIS A 99 9.35 6.41 -11.43
CA HIS A 99 8.32 5.58 -12.06
C HIS A 99 6.89 6.03 -11.70
N LEU A 100 6.75 6.94 -10.72
CA LEU A 100 5.47 7.45 -10.23
C LEU A 100 4.98 8.66 -11.01
N GLY A 101 5.67 9.08 -12.07
CA GLY A 101 5.39 10.36 -12.73
C GLY A 101 3.96 10.55 -13.25
N HIS A 102 3.27 9.48 -13.59
CA HIS A 102 1.86 9.51 -14.03
C HIS A 102 0.86 9.70 -12.87
N LEU A 103 1.30 9.52 -11.63
CA LEU A 103 0.49 9.61 -10.42
C LEU A 103 0.72 10.90 -9.63
N LEU A 104 1.88 11.53 -9.83
CA LEU A 104 2.31 12.69 -9.05
C LEU A 104 1.87 13.99 -9.72
N ASN A 105 1.40 14.93 -8.91
CA ASN A 105 1.22 16.33 -9.25
C ASN A 105 2.07 17.22 -8.33
N PRO A 106 2.45 18.44 -8.77
CA PRO A 106 3.03 19.42 -7.87
C PRO A 106 2.13 19.67 -6.65
N GLY A 107 2.73 19.68 -5.46
CA GLY A 107 2.07 19.78 -4.16
C GLY A 107 1.70 18.44 -3.52
N ASP A 108 1.87 17.31 -4.21
CA ASP A 108 1.64 15.99 -3.61
C ASP A 108 2.78 15.57 -2.66
N TYR A 109 2.42 14.74 -1.68
CA TYR A 109 3.37 14.12 -0.76
C TYR A 109 3.80 12.76 -1.30
N VAL A 110 5.09 12.45 -1.18
CA VAL A 110 5.69 11.19 -1.65
C VAL A 110 6.66 10.65 -0.61
N LEU A 111 6.71 9.34 -0.46
CA LEU A 111 7.68 8.65 0.37
C LEU A 111 8.83 8.17 -0.49
N GLY A 112 10.05 8.40 -0.01
CA GLY A 112 11.27 8.01 -0.68
C GLY A 112 12.41 7.74 0.28
N TYR A 113 13.47 7.13 -0.23
CA TYR A 113 14.73 6.95 0.49
C TYR A 113 15.71 8.06 0.12
N ASP A 114 16.29 8.66 1.15
CA ASP A 114 17.50 9.47 1.04
C ASP A 114 18.71 8.52 0.99
N LEU A 115 19.38 8.45 -0.16
CA LEU A 115 20.61 7.66 -0.29
C LEU A 115 21.86 8.47 0.04
N TYR A 116 21.78 9.79 0.02
CA TYR A 116 22.90 10.66 0.37
C TYR A 116 23.18 10.62 1.87
N GLY A 117 22.13 10.68 2.69
CA GLY A 117 22.23 10.64 4.15
C GLY A 117 22.29 9.23 4.76
N ALA A 118 22.00 8.19 3.98
CA ALA A 118 21.97 6.81 4.50
C ALA A 118 23.38 6.26 4.73
N ASN A 119 23.77 6.11 6.00
CA ASN A 119 24.99 5.40 6.39
C ASN A 119 24.83 3.88 6.19
N ASN A 120 24.96 3.42 4.94
CA ASN A 120 24.96 2.01 4.61
C ASN A 120 26.39 1.47 4.67
N ASN A 121 26.80 0.96 5.84
CA ASN A 121 28.01 0.15 5.98
C ASN A 121 27.79 -1.28 5.42
N ASP A 122 27.40 -1.40 4.14
CA ASP A 122 27.24 -2.69 3.50
C ASP A 122 28.40 -2.97 2.51
N ILE A 123 29.11 -4.06 2.77
CA ILE A 123 30.25 -4.54 1.97
C ILE A 123 29.82 -4.79 0.51
N GLU A 124 28.55 -5.12 0.28
CA GLU A 124 28.05 -5.28 -1.09
C GLU A 124 27.93 -3.95 -1.83
N LEU A 125 27.53 -2.88 -1.13
CA LEU A 125 27.38 -1.54 -1.69
C LEU A 125 28.75 -0.91 -1.98
N ASP A 126 29.75 -1.27 -1.18
CA ASP A 126 31.15 -0.90 -1.38
C ASP A 126 31.71 -1.33 -2.73
N ARG A 127 31.27 -2.49 -3.25
CA ARG A 127 31.65 -2.97 -4.61
C ARG A 127 31.11 -2.08 -5.73
N TYR A 128 30.13 -1.24 -5.42
CA TYR A 128 29.45 -0.36 -6.37
C TYR A 128 29.71 1.13 -6.08
N LYS A 129 30.65 1.46 -5.18
CA LYS A 129 31.09 2.84 -4.87
C LYS A 129 31.56 3.66 -6.08
N GLY A 130 31.90 3.00 -7.20
CA GLY A 130 32.25 3.65 -8.47
C GLY A 130 31.05 4.06 -9.34
N LEU A 131 29.82 3.75 -8.92
CA LEU A 131 28.61 4.14 -9.64
C LEU A 131 28.05 5.45 -9.09
N VAL A 132 27.51 6.29 -9.99
CA VAL A 132 26.74 7.47 -9.62
C VAL A 132 25.40 6.99 -9.09
N LEU A 133 25.26 6.89 -7.76
CA LEU A 133 23.99 6.54 -7.11
C LEU A 133 23.01 7.72 -7.21
N PRO A 134 21.68 7.46 -7.29
CA PRO A 134 20.72 8.55 -7.19
C PRO A 134 20.75 9.09 -5.77
N GLU A 135 20.63 10.40 -5.60
CA GLU A 135 20.57 11.00 -4.26
C GLU A 135 19.23 10.69 -3.58
N LEU A 136 18.14 10.65 -4.35
CA LEU A 136 16.78 10.41 -3.89
C LEU A 136 16.09 9.32 -4.73
N ILE A 137 15.45 8.38 -4.05
CA ILE A 137 14.60 7.37 -4.71
C ILE A 137 13.18 7.50 -4.19
N LEU A 138 12.24 7.89 -5.07
CA LEU A 138 10.82 7.94 -4.76
C LEU A 138 10.17 6.56 -4.93
N ILE A 139 9.38 6.15 -3.94
CA ILE A 139 8.81 4.80 -3.86
C ILE A 139 7.30 4.81 -4.00
N LYS A 140 6.61 5.68 -3.25
CA LYS A 140 5.14 5.76 -3.32
C LYS A 140 4.63 7.15 -3.06
N LYS A 141 3.44 7.44 -3.57
CA LYS A 141 2.67 8.63 -3.20
C LYS A 141 2.08 8.43 -1.80
N SER A 142 2.21 9.43 -0.94
CA SER A 142 1.57 9.51 0.37
C SER A 142 0.22 10.20 0.23
N TYR A 143 -0.82 9.59 0.80
CA TYR A 143 -2.15 10.18 0.87
C TYR A 143 -2.54 10.52 2.31
N GLU A 144 -1.61 10.44 3.26
CA GLU A 144 -1.92 10.55 4.69
C GLU A 144 -2.50 11.93 5.03
N GLU A 145 -1.91 13.01 4.51
CA GLU A 145 -2.44 14.36 4.71
C GLU A 145 -3.86 14.52 4.14
N LYS A 146 -4.10 14.06 2.89
CA LYS A 146 -5.43 14.09 2.26
C LYS A 146 -6.44 13.23 3.04
N ARG A 147 -6.00 12.11 3.65
CA ARG A 147 -6.82 11.23 4.47
C ARG A 147 -7.18 11.84 5.81
N GLN A 148 -6.24 12.49 6.50
CA GLN A 148 -6.53 13.19 7.76
C GLN A 148 -7.61 14.26 7.57
N ARG A 149 -7.54 15.01 6.46
CA ARG A 149 -8.59 15.98 6.08
C ARG A 149 -9.96 15.35 5.85
N LYS A 150 -10.01 14.08 5.42
CA LYS A 150 -11.24 13.32 5.16
C LYS A 150 -11.66 12.37 6.30
N GLN A 151 -10.88 12.24 7.37
CA GLN A 151 -11.09 11.22 8.41
C GLN A 151 -12.44 11.34 9.13
N ASN A 152 -12.99 12.56 9.18
CA ASN A 152 -14.30 12.84 9.76
C ASN A 152 -15.48 12.60 8.80
N LYS A 153 -15.22 12.24 7.53
CA LYS A 153 -16.27 11.96 6.55
C LYS A 153 -16.56 10.45 6.54
N PRO A 154 -17.85 10.05 6.51
CA PRO A 154 -18.20 8.64 6.38
C PRO A 154 -17.71 8.08 5.03
N ARG A 155 -17.31 6.80 5.01
CA ARG A 155 -16.97 6.09 3.76
C ARG A 155 -18.25 5.73 3.01
N SER A 156 -18.16 5.61 1.69
CA SER A 156 -19.25 5.18 0.79
C SER A 156 -19.66 3.72 0.96
N TRP A 157 -18.87 2.95 1.71
CA TRP A 157 -19.03 1.52 1.90
C TRP A 157 -18.92 1.11 3.38
N LYS A 158 -19.50 -0.04 3.73
CA LYS A 158 -19.43 -0.68 5.05
C LYS A 158 -19.06 -2.15 4.89
N LEU A 159 -18.26 -2.67 5.82
CA LEU A 159 -18.07 -4.11 5.99
C LEU A 159 -19.22 -4.65 6.81
N LYS A 160 -19.80 -5.77 6.39
CA LYS A 160 -20.67 -6.53 7.28
C LYS A 160 -19.74 -7.26 8.24
N SER A 161 -19.70 -6.83 9.51
CA SER A 161 -19.10 -7.64 10.55
C SER A 161 -19.90 -8.94 10.61
N PRO A 162 -19.35 -10.12 10.22
CA PRO A 162 -19.97 -11.36 10.65
C PRO A 162 -20.05 -11.31 12.17
N HIS A 163 -21.12 -11.83 12.77
CA HIS A 163 -21.21 -11.98 14.22
C HIS A 163 -20.01 -12.80 14.68
N MET A 164 -18.95 -12.10 15.07
CA MET A 164 -17.85 -12.69 15.78
C MET A 164 -18.46 -12.99 17.15
N GLU A 165 -18.72 -14.26 17.44
CA GLU A 165 -19.07 -14.70 18.79
C GLU A 165 -17.83 -14.43 19.66
N ILE A 166 -17.68 -13.18 20.09
CA ILE A 166 -16.66 -12.78 21.03
C ILE A 166 -17.19 -13.26 22.37
N ASP A 167 -16.59 -14.33 22.86
CA ASP A 167 -16.79 -14.82 24.22
C ASP A 167 -16.69 -13.62 25.18
N ASN A 168 -17.73 -13.37 25.97
CA ASN A 168 -17.86 -12.16 26.82
C ASN A 168 -16.77 -12.04 27.90
N SER A 169 -15.84 -13.00 27.97
CA SER A 169 -14.77 -13.11 28.96
C SER A 169 -13.53 -12.25 28.66
N THR A 170 -13.38 -11.68 27.46
CA THR A 170 -12.20 -10.88 27.04
C THR A 170 -12.47 -9.37 26.83
N ARG A 171 -13.64 -8.85 27.23
CA ARG A 171 -14.03 -7.44 27.09
C ARG A 171 -13.30 -6.49 28.05
N GLY A 172 -11.98 -6.40 27.94
CA GLY A 172 -11.20 -5.29 28.47
C GLY A 172 -11.22 -4.11 27.49
N ARG A 173 -11.24 -2.87 28.02
CA ARG A 173 -11.12 -1.63 27.22
C ARG A 173 -9.90 -1.65 26.28
N ASP A 174 -8.81 -2.26 26.74
CA ASP A 174 -7.58 -2.47 25.97
C ASP A 174 -7.78 -3.35 24.73
N HIS A 175 -8.70 -4.33 24.78
CA HIS A 175 -8.98 -5.23 23.65
C HIS A 175 -9.78 -4.49 22.56
N GLU A 176 -10.71 -3.63 22.95
CA GLU A 176 -11.46 -2.79 22.00
C GLU A 176 -10.57 -1.76 21.30
N GLU A 177 -9.69 -1.09 22.05
CA GLU A 177 -8.72 -0.14 21.49
C GLU A 177 -7.76 -0.82 20.49
N LYS A 178 -7.28 -2.02 20.83
CA LYS A 178 -6.44 -2.81 19.93
C LYS A 178 -7.19 -3.25 18.68
N MET A 179 -8.44 -3.70 18.82
CA MET A 179 -9.26 -4.11 17.69
C MET A 179 -9.54 -2.92 16.75
N ASN A 180 -9.84 -1.74 17.31
CA ASN A 180 -10.00 -0.52 16.53
C ASN A 180 -8.70 -0.07 15.82
N ALA A 181 -7.55 -0.20 16.50
CA ALA A 181 -6.25 0.13 15.94
C ALA A 181 -5.87 -0.77 14.75
N GLU A 182 -6.33 -2.02 14.73
CA GLU A 182 -6.13 -2.95 13.61
C GLU A 182 -7.18 -2.77 12.50
N TYR A 183 -8.39 -2.34 12.85
CA TYR A 183 -9.53 -2.24 11.94
C TYR A 183 -9.39 -1.11 10.89
N GLU A 184 -8.92 0.08 11.28
CA GLU A 184 -8.76 1.21 10.33
C GLU A 184 -7.65 0.98 9.28
N PRO A 185 -6.45 0.51 9.64
CA PRO A 185 -5.44 0.11 8.66
C PRO A 185 -5.93 -0.97 7.70
N PHE A 186 -6.74 -1.91 8.19
CA PHE A 186 -7.35 -2.94 7.35
C PHE A 186 -8.29 -2.33 6.29
N LYS A 187 -9.21 -1.44 6.68
CA LYS A 187 -10.09 -0.74 5.73
C LYS A 187 -9.29 0.04 4.68
N ARG A 188 -8.22 0.73 5.07
CA ARG A 188 -7.31 1.41 4.13
C ARG A 188 -6.70 0.45 3.12
N GLY A 189 -6.27 -0.72 3.58
CA GLY A 189 -5.73 -1.76 2.70
C GLY A 189 -6.74 -2.19 1.62
N LEU A 190 -8.02 -2.26 1.95
CA LEU A 190 -9.09 -2.59 0.98
C LEU A 190 -9.32 -1.50 -0.07
N GLU A 191 -9.10 -0.24 0.29
CA GLU A 191 -9.17 0.89 -0.63
C GLU A 191 -7.97 0.96 -1.57
N GLU A 192 -6.78 0.61 -1.08
CA GLU A 192 -5.52 0.69 -1.83
C GLU A 192 -5.29 -0.50 -2.75
N ASN A 193 -5.64 -1.72 -2.31
CA ASN A 193 -5.31 -2.93 -3.04
C ASN A 193 -6.56 -3.71 -3.46
N PRO A 194 -6.88 -3.72 -4.77
CA PRO A 194 -7.97 -4.54 -5.31
C PRO A 194 -7.87 -6.04 -5.00
N GLU A 195 -6.66 -6.57 -4.81
CA GLU A 195 -6.47 -7.99 -4.47
C GLU A 195 -6.96 -8.31 -3.05
N LEU A 196 -6.90 -7.35 -2.13
CA LEU A 196 -7.37 -7.57 -0.75
C LEU A 196 -8.90 -7.63 -0.66
N ARG A 197 -9.62 -7.02 -1.62
CA ARG A 197 -11.09 -7.00 -1.65
C ARG A 197 -11.72 -8.13 -2.47
N PHE A 198 -10.93 -8.92 -3.21
CA PHE A 198 -11.43 -9.98 -4.11
C PHE A 198 -12.37 -11.02 -3.43
N ASN A 199 -12.21 -11.25 -2.12
CA ASN A 199 -13.03 -12.20 -1.34
C ASN A 199 -13.79 -11.54 -0.18
N ILE A 200 -14.06 -10.24 -0.25
CA ILE A 200 -14.73 -9.50 0.84
C ILE A 200 -16.03 -8.90 0.33
N SER A 201 -17.12 -9.21 1.04
CA SER A 201 -18.42 -8.62 0.76
C SER A 201 -18.48 -7.18 1.26
N LEU A 202 -18.48 -6.23 0.33
CA LEU A 202 -18.56 -4.80 0.59
C LEU A 202 -19.96 -4.30 0.27
N TYR A 203 -20.52 -3.49 1.16
CA TYR A 203 -21.89 -3.02 1.04
C TYR A 203 -21.95 -1.50 0.95
N ARG A 204 -22.91 -0.97 0.20
CA ARG A 204 -23.09 0.48 0.06
C ARG A 204 -23.53 1.11 1.39
N ASN A 205 -22.93 2.22 1.78
CA ASN A 205 -23.36 2.97 2.96
C ASN A 205 -24.51 3.93 2.61
N LYS A 206 -25.69 3.78 3.24
CA LYS A 206 -26.85 4.68 3.01
C LYS A 206 -26.66 6.07 3.63
N GLU A 207 -25.84 6.18 4.68
CA GLU A 207 -25.55 7.45 5.37
C GLU A 207 -24.50 8.29 4.62
N TYR A 208 -23.87 7.72 3.59
CA TYR A 208 -22.92 8.45 2.77
C TYR A 208 -23.67 9.41 1.85
N GLN A 209 -23.59 10.71 2.15
CA GLN A 209 -23.99 11.75 1.22
C GLN A 209 -22.75 12.22 0.45
N PRO A 210 -22.72 12.06 -0.89
CA PRO A 210 -21.72 12.70 -1.72
C PRO A 210 -21.88 14.21 -1.54
N SER A 211 -20.95 14.86 -0.84
CA SER A 211 -20.93 16.31 -0.78
C SER A 211 -20.38 16.83 -2.09
N GLU A 212 -21.10 17.69 -2.80
CA GLU A 212 -20.66 18.32 -4.05
C GLU A 212 -19.32 19.09 -3.87
N MET A 213 -19.04 19.56 -2.64
CA MET A 213 -17.75 20.16 -2.27
C MET A 213 -16.58 19.16 -2.13
N ALA A 214 -16.83 17.86 -1.99
CA ALA A 214 -15.76 16.86 -1.86
C ALA A 214 -15.08 16.54 -3.20
N SER A 215 -15.76 16.82 -4.32
CA SER A 215 -15.22 16.74 -5.68
C SER A 215 -14.28 17.90 -6.01
N GLU A 216 -14.55 19.12 -5.51
CA GLU A 216 -13.79 20.32 -5.88
C GLU A 216 -12.43 20.46 -5.15
N ILE A 217 -12.22 19.77 -4.02
CA ILE A 217 -10.97 19.83 -3.25
C ILE A 217 -10.16 18.56 -3.47
N GLY A 218 -9.54 18.41 -4.65
CA GLY A 218 -8.50 17.40 -4.93
C GLY A 218 -8.85 15.97 -4.50
N GLY A 219 -10.15 15.65 -4.52
CA GLY A 219 -10.72 14.52 -3.80
C GLY A 219 -10.66 13.21 -4.58
N GLU A 220 -10.46 13.28 -5.89
CA GLU A 220 -10.44 12.14 -6.82
C GLU A 220 -9.16 11.31 -6.72
N ASP A 221 -8.04 11.89 -6.27
CA ASP A 221 -6.74 11.22 -6.29
C ASP A 221 -6.56 10.13 -5.22
N ILE A 222 -7.43 10.07 -4.20
CA ILE A 222 -7.27 9.10 -3.10
C ILE A 222 -7.83 7.76 -3.56
N PRO A 223 -7.06 6.65 -3.46
CA PRO A 223 -7.56 5.32 -3.75
C PRO A 223 -8.87 5.07 -2.98
N SER A 224 -9.92 4.71 -3.69
CA SER A 224 -11.24 4.45 -3.14
C SER A 224 -11.85 3.23 -3.83
N ILE A 225 -12.84 2.60 -3.17
CA ILE A 225 -13.51 1.42 -3.72
C ILE A 225 -14.54 1.90 -4.76
N PRO A 226 -14.46 1.41 -6.01
CA PRO A 226 -15.44 1.72 -7.04
C PRO A 226 -16.85 1.33 -6.59
N ILE A 227 -17.85 2.15 -6.94
CA ILE A 227 -19.24 1.92 -6.49
C ILE A 227 -19.80 0.64 -7.12
N GLU A 228 -19.30 0.27 -8.30
CA GLU A 228 -19.66 -0.93 -9.05
C GLU A 228 -19.35 -2.22 -8.30
N GLU A 229 -18.37 -2.19 -7.39
CA GLU A 229 -17.99 -3.34 -6.57
C GLU A 229 -18.82 -3.48 -5.29
N LEU A 230 -19.65 -2.48 -4.97
CA LEU A 230 -20.44 -2.47 -3.75
C LEU A 230 -21.77 -3.20 -3.96
N LEU A 231 -22.04 -4.18 -3.10
CA LEU A 231 -23.33 -4.84 -3.05
C LEU A 231 -24.40 -3.89 -2.52
N ALA A 232 -25.61 -4.01 -3.08
CA ALA A 232 -26.78 -3.35 -2.50
C ALA A 232 -27.03 -3.90 -1.10
N ASN A 233 -27.40 -3.02 -0.16
CA ASN A 233 -27.85 -3.45 1.16
C ASN A 233 -29.14 -4.27 1.00
N LEU A 234 -29.02 -5.59 1.03
CA LEU A 234 -30.16 -6.45 1.33
C LEU A 234 -30.41 -6.37 2.84
N ASP A 235 -31.32 -5.47 3.22
CA ASP A 235 -31.93 -5.50 4.55
C ASP A 235 -32.86 -6.72 4.61
N LEU A 236 -32.30 -7.87 4.99
CA LEU A 236 -33.07 -9.01 5.49
C LEU A 236 -33.33 -8.77 6.98
N SER A 237 -33.97 -7.66 7.33
CA SER A 237 -34.64 -7.55 8.62
C SER A 237 -36.02 -8.19 8.46
N ASP A 238 -36.10 -9.44 8.88
CA ASP A 238 -37.30 -10.15 9.36
C ASP A 238 -38.63 -9.58 8.86
N LYS A 239 -39.13 -10.10 7.74
CA LYS A 239 -40.58 -10.12 7.53
C LYS A 239 -41.15 -11.05 8.60
N GLU A 240 -41.52 -10.48 9.74
CA GLU A 240 -42.39 -11.13 10.71
C GLU A 240 -43.58 -11.71 9.93
N MET A 241 -43.67 -13.05 9.92
CA MET A 241 -44.89 -13.71 9.49
C MET A 241 -45.97 -13.29 10.47
N GLU A 242 -46.86 -12.43 9.99
CA GLU A 242 -48.06 -11.99 10.69
C GLU A 242 -48.85 -13.23 11.11
N ASN A 243 -48.76 -13.57 12.40
CA ASN A 243 -49.53 -14.64 13.02
C ASN A 243 -51.02 -14.32 12.84
N GLY A 244 -51.66 -15.00 11.90
CA GLY A 244 -53.11 -15.05 11.76
C GLY A 244 -53.74 -15.65 13.02
N SER A 245 -54.16 -14.77 13.93
CA SER A 245 -54.96 -15.15 15.09
C SER A 245 -56.38 -15.47 14.60
N ILE A 246 -56.67 -16.75 14.45
CA ILE A 246 -58.05 -17.25 14.32
C ILE A 246 -58.73 -17.03 15.67
N LYS A 247 -59.70 -16.13 15.72
CA LYS A 247 -60.66 -16.05 16.83
C LYS A 247 -61.78 -17.06 16.57
N GLU A 248 -62.07 -17.84 17.60
CA GLU A 248 -63.22 -18.75 17.73
C GLU A 248 -64.56 -18.05 17.50
#